data_AF-A0A9D5EPH5-F1
#
_entry.id   AF-A0A9D5EPH5-F1
#
_cell.length_a   1.000
_cell.length_b   1.000
_cell.length_c   1.000
_cell.angle_alpha   90.00
_cell.angle_beta   90.00
_cell.angle_gamma   90.00
#
_symmetry.space_group_name_H-M   'P 1'
#
loop_
_entity.id
_entity.type
_entity.pdbx_description
1 polymer ?
#
loop_
_entity_poly.entity_id
_entity_poly.type
_entity_poly.pdbx_seq_one_letter_code
_entity_poly.pdbx_strand_id
1 'polypeptide(L)'
;MTTSSLVALQDGLRANDQRLVQGVTTVPCPLASPSGTPVEGACLVGYCEMMSKSLGTVGEVEESFADLCFEADQRLGEPAACRWFLNWFDDTDREIVRTEMLAEVELALSQRTAQLTPSLKGLPCSS
;
A
#
# COMPACT_ATOMS: atom_id res chain seq x y z
N MET A 1 -7.22 -2.22 -2.10
CA MET A 1 -5.80 -2.68 -2.24
C MET A 1 -5.69 -4.18 -2.53
N THR A 2 -4.96 -4.58 -3.58
CA THR A 2 -4.84 -5.97 -4.08
C THR A 2 -3.66 -6.74 -3.46
N THR A 3 -3.50 -8.03 -3.80
CA THR A 3 -2.32 -8.83 -3.37
C THR A 3 -1.06 -8.37 -4.08
N SER A 4 -1.13 -7.98 -5.36
CA SER A 4 0.04 -7.45 -6.09
C SER A 4 0.53 -6.13 -5.48
N SER A 5 -0.36 -5.26 -5.02
CA SER A 5 -0.01 -4.04 -4.28
C SER A 5 0.80 -4.32 -3.01
N LEU A 6 0.40 -5.35 -2.24
CA LEU A 6 1.15 -5.76 -1.04
C LEU A 6 2.51 -6.37 -1.36
N VAL A 7 2.62 -7.17 -2.43
CA VAL A 7 3.92 -7.71 -2.87
C VAL A 7 4.85 -6.58 -3.30
N ALA A 8 4.36 -5.61 -4.08
CA ALA A 8 5.16 -4.48 -4.50
C ALA A 8 5.66 -3.65 -3.31
N LEU A 9 4.82 -3.46 -2.28
CA LEU A 9 5.23 -2.80 -1.04
C LEU A 9 6.29 -3.60 -0.27
N GLN A 10 6.11 -4.92 -0.15
CA GLN A 10 7.09 -5.81 0.47
C GLN A 10 8.47 -5.65 -0.18
N ASP A 11 8.52 -5.67 -1.51
CA ASP A 11 9.77 -5.52 -2.27
C ASP A 11 10.39 -4.13 -2.04
N GLY A 12 9.57 -3.07 -2.06
CA GLY A 12 10.02 -1.70 -1.77
C GLY A 12 10.61 -1.54 -0.37
N LEU A 13 9.95 -2.11 0.65
CA LEU A 13 10.41 -2.06 2.05
C LEU A 13 11.72 -2.86 2.23
N ARG A 14 11.85 -4.04 1.60
CA ARG A 14 13.08 -4.84 1.64
C ARG A 14 14.25 -4.12 0.98
N ALA A 15 14.01 -3.45 -0.14
CA ALA A 15 15.02 -2.74 -0.90
C ALA A 15 15.35 -1.35 -0.33
N ASN A 16 14.63 -0.88 0.69
CA ASN A 16 14.66 0.52 1.14
C ASN A 16 14.49 1.49 -0.04
N ASP A 17 13.50 1.23 -0.90
CA ASP A 17 13.29 1.97 -2.15
C ASP A 17 13.06 3.45 -1.88
N GLN A 18 13.88 4.31 -2.49
CA GLN A 18 13.83 5.76 -2.28
C GLN A 18 12.58 6.42 -2.87
N ARG A 19 11.86 5.71 -3.75
CA ARG A 19 10.57 6.16 -4.29
C ARG A 19 9.42 5.97 -3.32
N LEU A 20 9.61 5.21 -2.23
CA LEU A 20 8.70 5.17 -1.09
C LEU A 20 9.05 6.35 -0.17
N VAL A 21 8.24 7.39 -0.15
CA VAL A 21 8.54 8.67 0.55
C VAL A 21 7.56 8.93 1.69
N GLN A 22 7.97 9.74 2.67
CA GLN A 22 7.14 10.16 3.81
C GLN A 22 6.80 11.66 3.70
N GLY A 23 5.66 12.07 4.28
CA GLY A 23 5.23 13.46 4.40
C GLY A 23 4.57 14.06 3.15
N VAL A 24 4.45 13.29 2.06
CA VAL A 24 3.78 13.71 0.81
C VAL A 24 3.10 12.52 0.13
N THR A 25 1.98 12.76 -0.57
CA THR A 25 1.30 11.72 -1.38
C THR A 25 2.14 11.30 -2.58
N THR A 26 2.72 12.26 -3.31
CA THR A 26 3.60 12.03 -4.46
C THR A 26 4.79 12.97 -4.46
N VAL A 27 5.83 12.58 -5.19
CA VAL A 27 6.94 13.44 -5.61
C VAL A 27 6.91 13.51 -7.14
N PRO A 28 6.83 14.71 -7.74
CA PRO A 28 6.61 16.00 -7.07
C PRO A 28 5.20 16.10 -6.43
N CYS A 29 5.05 17.01 -5.47
CA CYS A 29 3.79 17.20 -4.72
C CYS A 29 2.63 17.55 -5.66
N PRO A 30 1.43 16.95 -5.51
CA PRO A 30 0.29 17.18 -6.40
C PRO A 30 -0.13 18.65 -6.46
N LEU A 31 -0.15 19.34 -5.32
CA LEU A 31 -0.53 20.75 -5.24
C LEU A 31 0.43 21.68 -5.99
N ALA A 32 1.66 21.24 -6.25
CA ALA A 32 2.69 22.02 -6.92
C ALA A 32 2.87 21.64 -8.40
N SER A 33 2.15 20.63 -8.91
CA SER A 33 2.46 20.00 -10.19
C SER A 33 1.20 19.71 -11.00
N PRO A 34 1.19 19.94 -12.34
CA PRO A 34 0.11 19.47 -13.18
C PRO A 34 -0.10 17.95 -13.05
N SER A 35 -1.33 17.46 -13.12
CA SER A 35 -1.65 16.04 -12.93
C SER A 35 -0.89 15.09 -13.88
N GLY A 36 -0.59 15.53 -15.11
CA GLY A 36 0.19 14.74 -16.08
C GLY A 36 1.70 14.73 -15.85
N THR A 37 2.19 15.34 -14.77
CA THR A 37 3.62 15.32 -14.42
C THR A 37 4.05 13.89 -14.09
N PRO A 38 5.21 13.41 -14.58
CA PRO A 38 5.73 12.10 -14.19
C PRO A 38 5.85 11.98 -12.67
N VAL A 39 5.43 10.83 -12.12
CA VAL A 39 5.63 10.53 -10.71
C VAL A 39 7.01 9.91 -10.50
N GLU A 40 7.73 10.43 -9.51
CA GLU A 40 9.08 9.98 -9.14
C GLU A 40 9.07 9.15 -7.84
N GLY A 41 8.08 9.38 -6.99
CA GLY A 41 7.86 8.64 -5.75
C GLY A 41 6.50 8.92 -5.14
N ALA A 42 6.11 8.16 -4.14
CA ALA A 42 4.83 8.29 -3.46
C ALA A 42 4.86 7.80 -2.01
N CYS A 43 3.86 8.23 -1.22
CA CYS A 43 3.62 7.68 0.12
C CYS A 43 3.38 6.16 0.06
N LEU A 44 3.32 5.50 1.21
CA LEU A 44 3.09 4.06 1.25
C LEU A 44 1.88 3.60 0.44
N VAL A 45 0.74 4.29 0.58
CA VAL A 45 -0.50 3.96 -0.14
C VAL A 45 -0.34 4.22 -1.64
N GLY A 46 0.26 5.35 -2.03
CA GLY A 46 0.48 5.68 -3.44
C GLY A 46 1.51 4.75 -4.10
N TYR A 47 2.59 4.41 -3.40
CA TYR A 47 3.67 3.54 -3.87
C TYR A 47 3.15 2.14 -4.20
N CYS A 48 2.30 1.57 -3.34
CA CYS A 48 1.63 0.28 -3.57
C CYS A 48 0.98 0.20 -4.96
N GLU A 49 0.19 1.22 -5.30
CA GLU A 49 -0.60 1.25 -6.52
C GLU A 49 0.23 1.72 -7.72
N MET A 50 1.15 2.67 -7.52
CA MET A 50 2.13 3.10 -8.52
C MET A 50 2.90 1.90 -9.06
N MET A 51 3.41 1.06 -8.17
CA MET A 51 4.21 -0.11 -8.55
C MET A 51 3.36 -1.26 -9.09
N SER A 52 2.18 -1.52 -8.52
CA SER A 52 1.37 -2.68 -8.91
C SER A 52 0.52 -2.46 -10.16
N LYS A 53 0.05 -1.22 -10.40
CA LYS A 53 -0.73 -0.82 -11.57
C LYS A 53 0.11 -0.10 -12.63
N SER A 54 1.41 0.10 -12.39
CA SER A 54 2.31 0.83 -13.29
C SER A 54 1.83 2.25 -13.58
N LEU A 55 1.37 2.96 -12.54
CA LEU A 55 0.94 4.36 -12.67
C LEU A 55 2.16 5.25 -12.92
N GLY A 56 2.06 6.15 -13.90
CA GLY A 56 3.20 6.92 -14.40
C GLY A 56 3.15 8.41 -14.06
N THR A 57 2.01 8.90 -13.56
CA THR A 57 1.79 10.33 -13.33
C THR A 57 1.32 10.65 -11.93
N VAL A 58 1.58 11.88 -11.49
CA VAL A 58 1.12 12.43 -10.21
C VAL A 58 -0.39 12.27 -10.05
N GLY A 59 -1.17 12.59 -11.08
CA GLY A 59 -2.63 12.52 -11.05
C GLY A 59 -3.17 11.10 -10.90
N GLU A 60 -2.59 10.12 -11.61
CA GLU A 60 -3.00 8.72 -11.50
C GLU A 60 -2.77 8.18 -10.08
N VAL A 61 -1.63 8.53 -9.47
CA VAL A 61 -1.32 8.10 -8.09
C VAL A 61 -2.22 8.82 -7.08
N GLU A 62 -2.49 10.11 -7.27
CA GLU A 62 -3.39 10.88 -6.41
C GLU A 62 -4.83 10.36 -6.44
N GLU A 63 -5.35 10.04 -7.63
CA GLU A 63 -6.68 9.43 -7.78
C GLU A 63 -6.75 8.07 -7.08
N SER A 64 -5.76 7.20 -7.32
CA SER A 64 -5.72 5.89 -6.67
C SER A 64 -5.54 5.98 -5.15
N PHE A 65 -4.85 7.01 -4.65
CA PHE A 65 -4.74 7.29 -3.22
C PHE A 65 -6.10 7.70 -2.64
N ALA A 66 -6.79 8.64 -3.28
CA ALA A 66 -8.11 9.10 -2.84
C ALA A 66 -9.14 7.96 -2.78
N ASP A 67 -9.14 7.09 -3.79
CA ASP A 67 -10.01 5.90 -3.84
C ASP A 67 -9.76 4.95 -2.66
N LEU A 68 -8.50 4.69 -2.32
CA LEU A 68 -8.15 3.81 -1.20
C LEU A 68 -8.50 4.43 0.15
N CYS A 69 -8.30 5.73 0.32
CA CYS A 69 -8.73 6.45 1.52
C CYS A 69 -10.24 6.39 1.67
N PHE A 70 -10.99 6.62 0.59
CA PHE A 70 -12.45 6.52 0.59
C PHE A 70 -12.93 5.09 0.89
N GLU A 71 -12.29 4.07 0.30
CA GLU A 71 -12.57 2.66 0.60
C GLU A 71 -12.33 2.33 2.09
N ALA A 72 -11.26 2.86 2.68
CA ALA A 72 -10.97 2.70 4.11
C ALA A 72 -12.05 3.34 4.98
N ASP A 73 -12.47 4.57 4.66
CA ASP A 73 -13.56 5.27 5.36
C ASP A 73 -14.86 4.45 5.34
N GLN A 74 -15.23 3.91 4.17
CA GLN A 74 -16.43 3.08 4.04
C GLN A 74 -16.36 1.80 4.86
N ARG A 75 -15.19 1.15 4.91
CA ARG A 75 -15.00 -0.11 5.65
C ARG A 75 -14.96 0.07 7.15
N LEU A 76 -14.39 1.17 7.62
CA LEU A 76 -14.21 1.47 9.04
C LEU A 76 -15.36 2.31 9.62
N GLY A 77 -16.21 2.89 8.76
CA GLY A 77 -17.41 3.61 9.16
C GLY A 77 -17.12 5.00 9.73
N GLU A 78 -15.94 5.57 9.47
CA GLU A 78 -15.55 6.90 9.93
C GLU A 78 -14.80 7.68 8.83
N PRO A 79 -14.95 9.02 8.78
CA PRO A 79 -14.22 9.84 7.83
C PRO A 79 -12.72 9.89 8.17
N ALA A 80 -11.88 9.90 7.13
CA ALA A 80 -10.43 9.92 7.23
C ALA A 80 -9.89 8.78 8.13
N ALA A 81 -10.45 7.59 8.03
CA ALA A 81 -10.09 6.43 8.86
C ALA A 81 -8.60 6.06 8.73
N CYS A 82 -8.03 6.28 7.55
CA CYS A 82 -6.60 6.07 7.29
C CYS A 82 -5.67 7.12 7.94
N ARG A 83 -6.19 8.23 8.49
CA ARG A 83 -5.35 9.33 9.02
C ARG A 83 -4.40 8.89 10.13
N TRP A 84 -4.83 7.99 11.00
CA TRP A 84 -4.01 7.53 12.12
C TRP A 84 -2.79 6.76 11.63
N PHE A 85 -3.02 5.93 10.61
CA PHE A 85 -1.97 5.18 9.95
C PHE A 85 -1.02 6.09 9.16
N LEU A 86 -1.56 7.04 8.39
CA LEU A 86 -0.74 7.97 7.61
C LEU A 86 0.09 8.90 8.50
N ASN A 87 -0.48 9.43 9.58
CA ASN A 87 0.25 10.24 10.55
C ASN A 87 1.38 9.44 11.21
N TRP A 88 1.10 8.20 11.64
CA TRP A 88 2.14 7.33 12.17
C TRP A 88 3.23 7.09 11.12
N PHE A 89 2.87 6.78 9.88
CA PHE A 89 3.83 6.56 8.80
C PHE A 89 4.69 7.80 8.56
N ASP A 90 4.10 9.00 8.55
CA ASP A 90 4.84 10.24 8.28
C ASP A 90 5.73 10.69 9.44
N ASP A 91 5.30 10.48 10.69
CA ASP A 91 6.01 10.94 11.89
C ASP A 91 7.06 9.93 12.41
N THR A 92 6.99 8.67 11.96
CA THR A 92 7.87 7.60 12.44
C THR A 92 9.18 7.56 11.66
N ASP A 93 10.29 7.25 12.35
CA ASP A 93 11.59 7.08 11.68
C ASP A 93 11.52 6.03 10.57
N ARG A 94 12.14 6.32 9.42
CA ARG A 94 12.07 5.48 8.23
C ARG A 94 12.48 4.03 8.49
N GLU A 95 13.49 3.78 9.31
CA GLU A 95 13.94 2.41 9.59
C GLU A 95 12.94 1.65 10.48
N ILE A 96 12.24 2.36 11.38
CA ILE A 96 11.15 1.80 12.18
C ILE A 96 9.98 1.46 11.25
N VAL A 97 9.55 2.41 10.41
CA VAL A 97 8.52 2.16 9.38
C VAL A 97 8.91 0.95 8.53
N ARG A 98 10.13 0.90 8.01
CA ARG A 98 10.59 -0.19 7.15
C ARG A 98 10.47 -1.55 7.85
N THR A 99 10.87 -1.62 9.10
CA THR A 99 10.90 -2.87 9.88
C THR A 99 9.49 -3.31 10.28
N GLU A 100 8.71 -2.42 10.90
CA GLU A 100 7.36 -2.74 11.40
C GLU A 100 6.40 -2.99 10.25
N MET A 101 6.49 -2.20 9.18
CA MET A 101 5.60 -2.36 8.02
C MET A 101 5.92 -3.56 7.16
N LEU A 102 7.19 -3.98 7.10
CA LEU A 102 7.52 -5.24 6.43
C LEU A 102 6.86 -6.42 7.15
N ALA A 103 6.88 -6.44 8.48
CA ALA A 103 6.26 -7.51 9.28
C ALA A 103 4.74 -7.59 9.05
N GLU A 104 4.04 -6.46 9.06
CA GLU A 104 2.59 -6.41 8.83
C GLU A 104 2.21 -6.79 7.39
N VAL A 105 3.00 -6.37 6.40
CA VAL A 105 2.79 -6.75 5.00
C VAL A 105 3.00 -8.26 4.81
N GLU A 106 4.04 -8.83 5.43
CA GLU A 106 4.30 -10.27 5.43
C GLU A 106 3.17 -11.07 6.10
N LEU A 107 2.63 -10.56 7.20
CA LEU A 107 1.47 -11.14 7.87
C LEU A 107 0.24 -11.10 6.96
N ALA A 108 -0.08 -9.95 6.36
CA ALA A 108 -1.22 -9.79 5.47
C ALA A 108 -1.13 -10.71 4.23
N LEU A 109 0.05 -10.82 3.63
CA LEU A 109 0.31 -11.74 2.50
C LEU A 109 0.14 -13.21 2.90
N SER A 110 0.64 -13.58 4.09
CA SER A 110 0.50 -14.94 4.63
C SER A 110 -0.98 -15.30 4.85
N GLN A 111 -1.76 -14.38 5.43
CA GLN A 111 -3.19 -14.56 5.65
C GLN A 111 -3.97 -14.74 4.33
N ARG A 112 -3.68 -13.91 3.32
CA ARG A 112 -4.31 -14.04 1.99
C ARG A 112 -3.96 -15.34 1.30
N THR A 113 -2.72 -15.81 1.43
CA THR A 113 -2.28 -17.11 0.88
C THR A 113 -3.01 -18.27 1.56
N ALA A 114 -3.17 -18.22 2.88
CA ALA A 114 -3.90 -19.22 3.64
C ALA A 114 -5.39 -19.28 3.23
N GLN A 115 -6.02 -18.14 2.95
CA GLN A 115 -7.41 -18.06 2.48
C GLN A 115 -7.60 -18.62 1.06
N LEU A 116 -6.57 -18.54 0.21
CA LEU A 116 -6.60 -19.08 -1.16
C LEU A 116 -6.38 -20.59 -1.22
N THR A 117 -5.89 -21.22 -0.15
CA THR A 117 -5.69 -22.67 -0.07
C THR A 117 -6.97 -23.29 0.50
N PRO A 118 -7.81 -24.00 -0.28
CA PRO A 118 -8.98 -24.65 0.27
C PRO A 118 -8.53 -25.67 1.32
N SER A 119 -9.25 -25.74 2.43
CA SER A 119 -9.09 -26.79 3.45
C SER A 119 -9.22 -28.17 2.78
N LEU A 120 -8.10 -28.83 2.50
CA LEU A 120 -8.01 -30.23 2.05
C LEU A 120 -8.41 -31.23 3.17
N LYS A 121 -9.13 -30.81 4.21
CA LYS A 121 -9.54 -31.66 5.35
C LYS A 121 -10.86 -32.40 5.14
N GLY A 122 -11.28 -32.66 3.89
CA GLY A 122 -12.62 -33.20 3.62
C GLY A 122 -12.73 -34.30 2.57
N LEU A 123 -11.65 -34.92 2.09
CA LEU A 123 -11.76 -36.08 1.20
C LEU A 123 -11.86 -37.36 2.04
N PRO A 124 -13.00 -38.07 2.05
CA PRO A 124 -13.07 -39.38 2.69
C PRO A 124 -12.18 -40.35 1.92
N CYS A 125 -11.20 -40.95 2.62
CA CYS A 125 -10.51 -42.13 2.12
C CYS A 125 -11.56 -43.21 1.84
N SER A 126 -11.76 -43.53 0.56
CA SER A 126 -12.59 -44.64 0.12
C SER A 126 -11.66 -45.79 -0.26
N SER A 127 -11.62 -46.83 0.57
CA SER A 127 -11.53 -48.27 0.21
C SER A 127 -11.40 -49.09 1.49
#